data_AF-A0A820WDF7-F1
#
_entry.id   AF-A0A820WDF7-F1
#
_cell.length_a   1.000
_cell.length_b   1.000
_cell.length_c   1.000
_cell.angle_alpha   90.00
_cell.angle_beta   90.00
_cell.angle_gamma   90.00
#
_symmetry.space_group_name_H-M   'P 1'
#
loop_
_entity.id
_entity.type
_entity.pdbx_description
1 polymer ?
#
loop_
_entity_poly.entity_id
_entity_poly.type
_entity_poly.pdbx_seq_one_letter_code
_entity_poly.pdbx_strand_id
1 'polypeptide(L)'
;MYRLIDYICLLITNNHKTETTFNETSRWYLALKLNNFQWRIPSVWYMINDHAKELLDHPQKPIRQYIANVLVMSISFNVILPNGKSTRHPNIDQFIDTLCERLHQAIEVYERAPLVNYSDHVGEINHEVRKALNLIDTGVLGLCAIILSSPYDISLYVPDALVLLCEHSQDPDPIQTSKKACLSQFHCTHHNLLGEH
;
A
#
# COMPACT_ATOMS: atom_id res chain seq x y z
N MET A 1 -5.79 -28.56 -12.16
CA MET A 1 -6.10 -27.33 -11.41
C MET A 1 -4.95 -26.95 -10.47
N TYR A 2 -4.48 -27.84 -9.59
CA TYR A 2 -3.33 -27.58 -8.69
C TYR A 2 -2.06 -27.08 -9.39
N ARG A 3 -1.65 -27.69 -10.51
CA ARG A 3 -0.46 -27.24 -11.29
C ARG A 3 -0.54 -25.80 -11.80
N LEU A 4 -1.74 -25.30 -12.12
CA LEU A 4 -1.91 -23.92 -12.59
C LEU A 4 -1.76 -22.93 -11.43
N ILE A 5 -2.29 -23.30 -10.25
CA ILE A 5 -2.17 -22.51 -9.03
C ILE A 5 -0.70 -22.42 -8.63
N ASP A 6 0.02 -23.55 -8.57
CA ASP A 6 1.45 -23.58 -8.22
C ASP A 6 2.29 -22.76 -9.21
N TYR A 7 1.96 -22.79 -10.50
CA TYR A 7 2.62 -21.99 -11.51
C TYR A 7 2.37 -20.49 -11.34
N ILE A 8 1.13 -20.10 -11.05
CA ILE A 8 0.76 -18.70 -10.76
C ILE A 8 1.49 -18.22 -9.49
N CYS A 9 1.58 -19.06 -8.45
CA CYS A 9 2.34 -18.76 -7.24
C CYS A 9 3.80 -18.46 -7.59
N LEU A 10 4.46 -19.39 -8.27
CA LEU A 10 5.85 -19.23 -8.72
C LEU A 10 6.04 -17.97 -9.56
N LEU A 11 5.08 -17.64 -10.43
CA LEU A 11 5.18 -16.47 -11.30
C LEU A 11 5.07 -15.14 -10.53
N ILE A 12 4.28 -15.09 -9.45
CA ILE A 12 4.12 -13.89 -8.63
C ILE A 12 5.27 -13.75 -7.62
N THR A 13 5.76 -14.85 -7.04
CA THR A 13 6.76 -14.83 -5.97
C THR A 13 8.20 -14.93 -6.46
N ASN A 14 8.46 -15.40 -7.70
CA ASN A 14 9.83 -15.47 -8.21
C ASN A 14 10.33 -14.09 -8.58
N ASN A 15 11.13 -13.51 -7.68
CA ASN A 15 11.81 -12.26 -7.91
C ASN A 15 13.04 -12.50 -8.81
N HIS A 16 12.83 -12.55 -10.13
CA HIS A 16 13.95 -12.53 -11.06
C HIS A 16 14.55 -11.13 -11.03
N LYS A 17 15.63 -10.94 -10.27
CA LYS A 17 16.35 -9.68 -10.07
C LYS A 17 16.81 -8.97 -11.36
N THR A 18 16.54 -9.53 -12.53
CA THR A 18 16.93 -9.09 -13.88
C THR A 18 15.73 -8.80 -14.78
N GLU A 19 14.50 -8.78 -14.26
CA GLU A 19 13.32 -8.53 -15.07
C GLU A 19 13.09 -7.05 -15.38
N THR A 20 12.41 -6.80 -16.49
CA THR A 20 11.99 -5.45 -16.86
C THR A 20 10.89 -4.99 -15.91
N THR A 21 10.85 -3.69 -15.59
CA THR A 21 9.75 -3.05 -14.84
C THR A 21 8.37 -3.44 -15.37
N PHE A 22 8.24 -3.63 -16.69
CA PHE A 22 6.99 -4.07 -17.32
C PHE A 22 6.56 -5.46 -16.85
N ASN A 23 7.48 -6.43 -16.77
CA ASN A 23 7.18 -7.80 -16.34
C ASN A 23 6.78 -7.83 -14.86
N GLU A 24 7.53 -7.12 -14.01
CA GLU A 24 7.22 -7.00 -12.57
C GLU A 24 5.85 -6.35 -12.36
N THR A 25 5.58 -5.24 -13.05
CA THR A 25 4.30 -4.53 -12.97
C THR A 25 3.14 -5.41 -13.46
N SER A 26 3.34 -6.17 -14.54
CA SER A 26 2.32 -7.09 -15.09
C SER A 26 1.96 -8.22 -14.12
N ARG A 27 2.93 -8.73 -13.36
CA ARG A 27 2.70 -9.76 -12.32
C ARG A 27 1.87 -9.21 -11.17
N TRP A 28 2.19 -8.00 -10.71
CA TRP A 28 1.43 -7.33 -9.66
C TRP A 28 0.02 -6.95 -10.11
N TYR A 29 -0.15 -6.56 -11.38
CA TYR A 29 -1.47 -6.39 -11.98
C TYR A 29 -2.27 -7.69 -11.99
N LEU A 30 -1.63 -8.81 -12.35
CA LEU A 30 -2.25 -10.13 -12.28
C LEU A 30 -2.64 -10.51 -10.84
N ALA A 31 -1.74 -10.29 -9.87
CA ALA A 31 -2.00 -10.52 -8.45
C ALA A 31 -3.24 -9.74 -7.97
N LEU A 32 -3.37 -8.46 -8.36
CA LEU A 32 -4.55 -7.65 -8.07
C LEU A 32 -5.84 -8.27 -8.64
N LYS A 33 -5.80 -8.80 -9.87
CA LYS A 33 -6.98 -9.46 -10.48
C LYS A 33 -7.33 -10.77 -9.78
N LEU A 34 -6.32 -11.52 -9.33
CA LEU A 34 -6.51 -12.77 -8.59
C LEU A 34 -7.10 -12.56 -7.20
N ASN A 35 -6.94 -11.37 -6.63
CA ASN A 35 -7.52 -11.02 -5.33
C ASN A 35 -9.05 -11.20 -5.30
N ASN A 36 -9.74 -10.92 -6.42
CA ASN A 36 -11.18 -11.16 -6.56
C ASN A 36 -11.59 -12.64 -6.40
N PHE A 37 -10.65 -13.57 -6.49
CA PHE A 37 -10.86 -15.02 -6.35
C PHE A 37 -10.27 -15.59 -5.06
N GLN A 38 -9.98 -14.75 -4.07
CA GLN A 38 -9.41 -15.16 -2.78
C GLN A 38 -10.15 -16.34 -2.10
N TRP A 39 -11.49 -16.42 -2.25
CA TRP A 39 -12.31 -17.48 -1.66
C TRP A 39 -12.15 -18.83 -2.36
N ARG A 40 -11.67 -18.81 -3.62
CA ARG A 40 -11.35 -20.02 -4.40
C ARG A 40 -9.90 -20.46 -4.19
N ILE A 41 -8.99 -19.52 -3.92
CA ILE A 41 -7.56 -19.82 -3.82
C ILE A 41 -6.90 -19.12 -2.63
N PRO A 42 -7.24 -19.51 -1.38
CA PRO A 42 -6.70 -18.86 -0.18
C PRO A 42 -5.17 -18.97 -0.07
N SER A 43 -4.58 -20.08 -0.50
CA SER A 43 -3.13 -20.31 -0.44
C SER A 43 -2.31 -19.29 -1.24
N VAL A 44 -2.72 -19.01 -2.48
CA VAL A 44 -2.12 -17.96 -3.33
C VAL A 44 -2.20 -16.60 -2.65
N TRP A 45 -3.37 -16.29 -2.08
CA TRP A 45 -3.62 -15.01 -1.45
C TRP A 45 -2.75 -14.80 -0.20
N TYR A 46 -2.55 -15.82 0.64
CA TYR A 46 -1.63 -15.72 1.78
C TYR A 46 -0.19 -15.43 1.35
N MET A 47 0.29 -16.06 0.29
CA MET A 47 1.64 -15.82 -0.24
C MET A 47 1.80 -14.43 -0.84
N ILE A 48 0.78 -13.95 -1.58
CA ILE A 48 0.77 -12.59 -2.12
C ILE A 48 0.88 -11.57 -0.98
N ASN A 49 0.16 -11.76 0.12
CA ASN A 49 0.21 -10.86 1.27
C ASN A 49 1.55 -10.88 2.00
N ASP A 50 2.16 -12.05 2.14
CA ASP A 50 3.48 -12.17 2.74
C ASP A 50 4.52 -11.41 1.91
N HIS A 51 4.47 -11.59 0.59
CA HIS A 51 5.37 -10.92 -0.35
C HIS A 51 5.10 -9.40 -0.46
N ALA A 52 3.84 -8.98 -0.37
CA ALA A 52 3.44 -7.58 -0.41
C ALA A 52 4.02 -6.77 0.77
N LYS A 53 4.10 -7.39 1.97
CA LYS A 53 4.70 -6.75 3.15
C LYS A 53 6.20 -6.51 2.98
N GLU A 54 6.91 -7.46 2.36
CA GLU A 54 8.36 -7.38 2.13
C GLU A 54 8.74 -6.36 1.05
N LEU A 55 7.84 -6.07 0.10
CA LEU A 55 8.11 -5.26 -1.09
C LEU A 55 7.57 -3.83 -1.04
N LEU A 56 7.06 -3.38 0.11
CA LEU A 56 6.63 -1.99 0.30
C LEU A 56 7.75 -0.98 -0.06
N ASP A 57 9.03 -1.33 0.08
CA ASP A 57 10.17 -0.45 -0.24
C ASP A 57 10.62 -0.47 -1.71
N HIS A 58 9.78 -0.95 -2.62
CA HIS A 58 10.17 -1.07 -4.01
C HIS A 58 10.55 0.30 -4.63
N PRO A 59 11.67 0.42 -5.35
CA PRO A 59 12.13 1.71 -5.90
C PRO A 59 11.16 2.30 -6.94
N GLN A 60 10.38 1.45 -7.59
CA GLN A 60 9.47 1.86 -8.67
C GLN A 60 8.06 2.15 -8.13
N LYS A 61 7.56 3.37 -8.40
CA LYS A 61 6.22 3.82 -7.99
C LYS A 61 5.06 2.92 -8.46
N PRO A 62 5.00 2.45 -9.73
CA PRO A 62 3.88 1.62 -10.18
C PRO A 62 3.71 0.35 -9.36
N ILE A 63 4.81 -0.27 -8.98
CA ILE A 63 4.80 -1.51 -8.19
C ILE A 63 4.29 -1.24 -6.78
N ARG A 64 4.75 -0.16 -6.12
CA ARG A 64 4.21 0.26 -4.82
C ARG A 64 2.71 0.48 -4.85
N GLN A 65 2.20 1.11 -5.91
CA GLN A 65 0.75 1.32 -6.08
C GLN A 65 -0.02 0.01 -6.20
N TYR A 66 0.49 -0.97 -6.95
CA TYR A 66 -0.16 -2.27 -7.05
C TYR A 66 -0.13 -3.04 -5.73
N ILE A 67 1.00 -2.99 -5.01
CA ILE A 67 1.15 -3.57 -3.67
C ILE A 67 0.11 -2.95 -2.72
N ALA A 68 -0.02 -1.62 -2.72
CA ALA A 68 -1.01 -0.91 -1.91
C ALA A 68 -2.45 -1.35 -2.25
N ASN A 69 -2.79 -1.48 -3.53
CA ASN A 69 -4.12 -1.94 -3.95
C ASN A 69 -4.39 -3.41 -3.55
N VAL A 70 -3.36 -4.26 -3.55
CA VAL A 70 -3.47 -5.63 -3.03
C VAL A 70 -3.73 -5.61 -1.52
N LEU A 71 -3.08 -4.73 -0.77
CA LEU A 71 -3.30 -4.53 0.66
C LEU A 71 -4.70 -4.00 0.98
N VAL A 72 -5.24 -3.05 0.20
CA VAL A 72 -6.63 -2.57 0.33
C VAL A 72 -7.58 -3.75 0.39
N MET A 73 -7.53 -4.57 -0.66
CA MET A 73 -8.39 -5.74 -0.80
C MET A 73 -8.16 -6.73 0.33
N SER A 74 -6.90 -6.95 0.73
CA SER A 74 -6.56 -7.84 1.83
C SER A 74 -7.23 -7.40 3.13
N ILE A 75 -7.07 -6.13 3.50
CA ILE A 75 -7.63 -5.57 4.73
C ILE A 75 -9.17 -5.55 4.68
N SER A 76 -9.78 -5.29 3.51
CA SER A 76 -11.24 -5.27 3.33
C SER A 76 -11.95 -6.57 3.73
N PHE A 77 -11.26 -7.71 3.64
CA PHE A 77 -11.83 -9.02 4.00
C PHE A 77 -11.48 -9.48 5.42
N ASN A 78 -10.92 -8.59 6.23
CA ASN A 78 -10.62 -8.88 7.63
C ASN A 78 -11.92 -8.94 8.46
N VAL A 79 -12.50 -10.14 8.55
CA VAL A 79 -13.67 -10.39 9.41
C VAL A 79 -13.19 -10.81 10.79
N ILE A 80 -13.39 -9.94 11.78
CA ILE A 80 -13.15 -10.27 13.19
C ILE A 80 -14.40 -10.98 13.73
N LEU A 81 -14.31 -12.30 13.90
CA LEU A 81 -15.39 -13.08 14.52
C LEU A 81 -15.30 -12.96 16.05
N PRO A 82 -16.43 -12.72 16.76
CA PRO A 82 -16.44 -12.81 18.22
C PRO A 82 -16.06 -14.24 18.64
N ASN A 83 -14.96 -14.38 19.39
CA ASN A 83 -14.31 -15.64 19.77
C ASN A 83 -13.58 -16.40 18.64
N GLY A 84 -13.35 -15.75 17.49
CA GLY A 84 -12.51 -16.30 16.43
C GLY A 84 -11.04 -16.40 16.84
N LYS A 85 -10.32 -17.43 16.35
CA LYS A 85 -8.86 -17.45 16.44
C LYS A 85 -8.29 -16.29 15.62
N SER A 86 -7.19 -15.70 16.10
CA SER A 86 -6.45 -14.65 15.39
C SER A 86 -6.23 -15.05 13.93
N THR A 87 -6.72 -14.23 13.01
CA THR A 87 -6.59 -14.49 11.57
C THR A 87 -5.11 -14.40 11.17
N ARG A 88 -4.71 -15.06 10.07
CA ARG A 88 -3.34 -14.95 9.50
C ARG A 88 -3.09 -13.61 8.79
N HIS A 89 -3.96 -12.63 8.98
CA HIS A 89 -3.80 -11.29 8.41
C HIS A 89 -2.75 -10.49 9.19
N PRO A 90 -2.14 -9.45 8.59
CA PRO A 90 -1.45 -8.44 9.38
C PRO A 90 -2.39 -7.91 10.46
N ASN A 91 -1.93 -7.91 11.70
CA ASN A 91 -2.58 -7.12 12.74
C ASN A 91 -2.50 -5.65 12.27
N ILE A 92 -3.66 -5.06 12.00
CA ILE A 92 -3.76 -3.71 11.42
C ILE A 92 -3.08 -2.70 12.35
N ASP A 93 -3.24 -2.85 13.66
CA ASP A 93 -2.63 -1.97 14.66
C ASP A 93 -1.10 -2.05 14.59
N GLN A 94 -0.55 -3.27 14.60
CA GLN A 94 0.89 -3.48 14.46
C GLN A 94 1.43 -2.98 13.11
N PHE A 95 0.62 -3.11 12.04
CA PHE A 95 0.97 -2.62 10.72
C PHE A 95 1.00 -1.09 10.69
N ILE A 96 0.02 -0.42 11.32
CA ILE A 96 0.00 1.04 11.48
C ILE A 96 1.23 1.49 12.26
N ASP A 97 1.51 0.87 13.42
CA ASP A 97 2.69 1.20 14.24
C ASP A 97 3.99 1.11 13.41
N THR A 98 4.14 0.02 12.65
CA THR A 98 5.31 -0.19 11.79
C THR A 98 5.40 0.86 10.67
N LEU A 99 4.27 1.24 10.07
CA LEU A 99 4.23 2.29 9.05
C LEU A 99 4.59 3.66 9.65
N CYS A 100 4.04 3.99 10.82
CA CYS A 100 4.33 5.22 11.55
C CYS A 100 5.82 5.34 11.87
N GLU A 101 6.44 4.31 12.43
CA GLU A 101 7.86 4.31 12.73
C GLU A 101 8.72 4.58 11.49
N ARG A 102 8.38 3.93 10.36
CA ARG A 102 9.12 4.08 9.10
C ARG A 102 8.91 5.45 8.46
N LEU A 103 7.71 6.00 8.55
CA LEU A 103 7.38 7.34 8.07
C LEU A 103 8.16 8.41 8.84
N HIS A 104 8.17 8.34 10.18
CA HIS A 104 8.92 9.27 11.01
C HIS A 104 10.41 9.25 10.68
N GLN A 105 11.01 8.05 10.55
CA GLN A 105 12.41 7.92 10.16
C GLN A 105 12.70 8.51 8.78
N ALA A 106 11.80 8.30 7.80
CA ALA A 106 12.00 8.78 6.44
C ALA A 106 11.84 10.31 6.33
N ILE A 107 10.88 10.90 7.04
CA ILE A 107 10.72 12.36 7.11
C ILE A 107 11.97 13.00 7.72
N GLU A 108 12.48 12.45 8.82
CA GLU A 108 13.65 13.01 9.51
C GLU A 108 14.89 13.04 8.60
N VAL A 109 15.05 12.03 7.73
CA VAL A 109 16.11 12.01 6.71
C VAL A 109 15.85 13.04 5.60
N TYR A 110 14.59 13.21 5.20
CA TYR A 110 14.20 14.18 4.18
C TYR A 110 14.40 15.63 4.63
N GLU A 111 13.96 15.99 5.85
CA GLU A 111 14.10 17.35 6.40
C GLU A 111 15.55 17.76 6.64
N ARG A 112 16.43 16.81 6.93
CA ARG A 112 17.88 17.06 7.05
C ARG A 112 18.56 17.33 5.71
N ALA A 113 17.93 16.98 4.60
CA ALA A 113 18.48 17.24 3.28
C ALA A 113 18.42 18.75 2.95
N PRO A 114 19.41 19.28 2.21
CA PRO A 114 19.35 20.67 1.76
C PRO A 114 18.08 20.90 0.93
N LEU A 115 17.43 22.05 1.12
CA LEU A 115 16.21 22.49 0.41
C LEU A 115 16.50 22.63 -1.09
N VAL A 116 16.45 21.53 -1.83
CA VAL A 116 16.57 21.49 -3.28
C VAL A 116 15.16 21.32 -3.85
N ASN A 117 14.80 22.11 -4.86
CA ASN A 117 13.54 21.91 -5.56
C ASN A 117 13.62 20.62 -6.39
N TYR A 118 13.15 19.51 -5.82
CA TYR A 118 13.31 18.16 -6.37
C TYR A 118 12.60 17.94 -7.71
N SER A 119 11.71 18.86 -8.12
CA SER A 119 11.11 18.86 -9.47
C SER A 119 12.12 19.13 -10.57
N ASP A 120 13.21 19.87 -10.29
CA ASP A 120 14.08 20.44 -11.32
C ASP A 120 15.40 19.66 -11.51
N HIS A 121 15.72 18.73 -10.60
CA HIS A 121 17.02 18.03 -10.54
C HIS A 121 16.92 16.50 -10.47
N VAL A 122 16.02 15.87 -11.25
CA VAL A 122 15.77 14.41 -11.26
C VAL A 122 17.04 13.54 -11.41
N GLY A 123 18.12 14.08 -12.01
CA GLY A 123 19.40 13.40 -12.21
C GLY A 123 20.41 13.49 -11.07
N GLU A 124 20.32 14.49 -10.17
CA GLU A 124 21.31 14.78 -9.10
C GLU A 124 20.73 14.61 -7.68
N ILE A 125 19.56 13.98 -7.55
CA ILE A 125 19.00 13.67 -6.23
C ILE A 125 19.90 12.63 -5.55
N ASN A 126 20.46 12.99 -4.39
CA ASN A 126 21.22 12.07 -3.55
C ASN A 126 20.42 10.77 -3.33
N HIS A 127 21.08 9.62 -3.53
CA HIS A 127 20.47 8.30 -3.41
C HIS A 127 19.70 8.12 -2.09
N GLU A 128 20.23 8.68 -1.00
CA GLU A 128 19.59 8.67 0.33
C GLU A 128 18.26 9.44 0.35
N VAL A 129 18.20 10.61 -0.29
CA VAL A 129 16.97 11.41 -0.35
C VAL A 129 15.92 10.73 -1.22
N ARG A 130 16.32 10.15 -2.35
CA ARG A 130 15.40 9.38 -3.20
C ARG A 130 14.86 8.15 -2.48
N LYS A 131 15.68 7.49 -1.68
CA LYS A 131 15.25 6.37 -0.83
C LYS A 131 14.26 6.83 0.24
N ALA A 132 14.53 7.96 0.92
CA ALA A 132 13.61 8.55 1.88
C ALA A 132 12.25 8.91 1.25
N LEU A 133 12.25 9.56 0.07
CA LEU A 133 11.02 9.87 -0.67
C LEU A 133 10.22 8.62 -1.05
N ASN A 134 10.90 7.55 -1.44
CA ASN A 134 10.24 6.27 -1.72
C ASN A 134 9.59 5.69 -0.45
N LEU A 135 10.27 5.74 0.69
CA LEU A 135 9.74 5.29 1.98
C LEU A 135 8.51 6.11 2.43
N ILE A 136 8.54 7.43 2.20
CA ILE A 136 7.39 8.30 2.50
C ILE A 136 6.21 7.92 1.59
N ASP A 137 6.43 7.81 0.28
CA ASP A 137 5.38 7.40 -0.69
C ASP A 137 4.79 6.03 -0.32
N THR A 138 5.63 5.08 0.09
CA THR A 138 5.22 3.77 0.60
C THR A 138 4.33 3.87 1.83
N GLY A 139 4.73 4.65 2.83
CA GLY A 139 3.96 4.77 4.06
C GLY A 139 2.61 5.48 3.83
N VAL A 140 2.60 6.52 3.00
CA VAL A 140 1.37 7.19 2.55
C VAL A 140 0.45 6.22 1.82
N LEU A 141 0.97 5.42 0.89
CA LEU A 141 0.19 4.38 0.20
C LEU A 141 -0.33 3.30 1.15
N GLY A 142 0.42 2.94 2.18
CA GLY A 142 -0.03 2.03 3.24
C GLY A 142 -1.20 2.58 4.05
N LEU A 143 -1.13 3.86 4.47
CA LEU A 143 -2.23 4.56 5.14
C LEU A 143 -3.46 4.67 4.23
N CYS A 144 -3.25 4.99 2.94
CA CYS A 144 -4.32 5.01 1.95
C CYS A 144 -4.97 3.62 1.82
N ALA A 145 -4.17 2.55 1.86
CA ALA A 145 -4.68 1.20 1.76
C ALA A 145 -5.62 0.84 2.93
N ILE A 146 -5.28 1.28 4.14
CA ILE A 146 -6.12 1.11 5.34
C ILE A 146 -7.42 1.90 5.20
N ILE A 147 -7.35 3.18 4.82
CA ILE A 147 -8.54 4.04 4.67
C ILE A 147 -9.51 3.48 3.62
N LEU A 148 -8.97 3.07 2.47
CA LEU A 148 -9.78 2.56 1.35
C LEU A 148 -10.25 1.11 1.56
N SER A 149 -9.76 0.41 2.59
CA SER A 149 -10.15 -0.96 2.88
C SER A 149 -11.58 -1.08 3.44
N SER A 150 -12.12 -0.01 4.01
CA SER A 150 -13.50 0.04 4.49
C SER A 150 -14.29 1.05 3.66
N PRO A 151 -14.58 0.75 2.38
CA PRO A 151 -15.49 1.60 1.62
C PRO A 151 -16.87 1.53 2.29
N TYR A 152 -17.56 2.65 2.40
CA TYR A 152 -18.92 2.75 2.92
C TYR A 152 -19.09 2.62 4.45
N ASP A 153 -18.01 2.46 5.20
CA ASP A 153 -18.06 2.29 6.65
C ASP A 153 -16.80 2.88 7.32
N ILE A 154 -16.92 3.33 8.57
CA ILE A 154 -15.81 3.88 9.34
C ILE A 154 -15.39 2.86 10.40
N SER A 155 -14.50 1.95 10.01
CA SER A 155 -13.86 1.02 10.95
C SER A 155 -13.00 1.77 11.99
N LEU A 156 -12.77 1.13 13.14
CA LEU A 156 -12.08 1.73 14.30
C LEU A 156 -10.70 2.34 13.99
N TYR A 157 -9.97 1.78 13.02
CA TYR A 157 -8.64 2.21 12.59
C TYR A 157 -8.62 3.32 11.53
N VAL A 158 -9.76 3.61 10.88
CA VAL A 158 -9.83 4.59 9.79
C VAL A 158 -9.63 6.04 10.27
N PRO A 159 -10.23 6.48 11.40
CA PRO A 159 -9.99 7.82 11.94
C PRO A 159 -8.51 8.10 12.23
N ASP A 160 -7.83 7.17 12.91
CA ASP A 160 -6.41 7.32 13.25
C ASP A 160 -5.54 7.37 11.99
N ALA A 161 -5.81 6.49 11.01
CA ALA A 161 -5.12 6.52 9.72
C ALA A 161 -5.35 7.83 8.95
N LEU A 162 -6.54 8.45 9.03
CA LEU A 162 -6.83 9.74 8.42
C LEU A 162 -6.08 10.89 9.09
N VAL A 163 -5.96 10.88 10.42
CA VAL A 163 -5.19 11.88 11.16
C VAL A 163 -3.73 11.81 10.74
N LEU A 164 -3.13 10.60 10.77
CA LEU A 164 -1.76 10.36 10.33
C LEU A 164 -1.54 10.78 8.87
N LEU A 165 -2.47 10.45 7.97
CA LEU A 165 -2.37 10.86 6.56
C LEU A 165 -2.40 12.40 6.39
N CYS A 166 -3.11 13.11 7.28
CA CYS A 166 -3.16 14.58 7.28
C CYS A 166 -1.85 15.23 7.78
N GLU A 167 -1.09 14.57 8.66
CA GLU A 167 0.21 15.08 9.12
C GLU A 167 1.20 15.22 7.97
N HIS A 168 1.08 14.36 6.96
CA HIS A 168 1.80 14.40 5.69
C HIS A 168 1.27 15.47 4.71
N SER A 169 0.71 16.59 5.22
CA SER A 169 0.08 17.63 4.38
C SER A 169 1.06 18.31 3.42
N GLN A 170 2.33 18.45 3.82
CA GLN A 170 3.34 19.25 3.13
C GLN A 170 4.35 18.45 2.28
N ASP A 171 4.13 17.14 2.12
CA ASP A 171 5.03 16.27 1.34
C ASP A 171 5.17 16.76 -0.12
N PRO A 172 6.32 16.54 -0.78
CA PRO A 172 6.53 16.95 -2.16
C PRO A 172 5.72 16.11 -3.16
N ASP A 173 5.48 16.67 -4.36
CA ASP A 173 4.98 15.87 -5.47
C ASP A 173 6.00 14.78 -5.84
N PRO A 174 5.57 13.52 -6.10
CA PRO A 174 4.21 13.10 -6.45
C PRO A 174 3.41 12.45 -5.31
N ILE A 175 3.85 12.58 -4.06
CA ILE A 175 3.21 11.96 -2.88
C ILE A 175 1.84 12.62 -2.62
N GLN A 176 1.75 13.95 -2.80
CA GLN A 176 0.48 14.66 -2.67
C GLN A 176 -0.60 14.13 -3.62
N THR A 177 -0.24 13.72 -4.84
CA THR A 177 -1.18 13.17 -5.82
C THR A 177 -1.82 11.88 -5.31
N SER A 178 -1.02 10.97 -4.74
CA SER A 178 -1.50 9.71 -4.18
C SER A 178 -2.47 9.96 -3.00
N LYS A 179 -2.10 10.88 -2.11
CA LYS A 179 -2.96 11.29 -0.98
C LYS A 179 -4.27 11.94 -1.43
N LYS A 180 -4.22 12.91 -2.34
CA LYS A 180 -5.41 13.59 -2.88
C LYS A 180 -6.35 12.58 -3.54
N ALA A 181 -5.80 11.61 -4.27
CA ALA A 181 -6.59 10.52 -4.86
C ALA A 181 -7.28 9.67 -3.78
N CYS A 182 -6.56 9.28 -2.73
CA CYS A 182 -7.14 8.53 -1.61
C CYS A 182 -8.26 9.31 -0.91
N LEU A 183 -8.02 10.57 -0.53
CA LEU A 183 -9.01 11.40 0.16
C LEU A 183 -10.25 11.65 -0.72
N SER A 184 -10.05 11.87 -2.02
CA SER A 184 -11.15 12.00 -2.98
C SER A 184 -11.97 10.72 -3.06
N GLN A 185 -11.30 9.56 -3.15
CA GLN A 185 -11.99 8.27 -3.19
C GLN A 185 -12.73 7.96 -1.89
N PHE A 186 -12.14 8.24 -0.73
CA PHE A 186 -12.78 8.13 0.58
C PHE A 186 -14.02 9.04 0.66
N HIS A 187 -13.89 10.30 0.25
CA HIS A 187 -15.02 11.24 0.22
C HIS A 187 -16.14 10.72 -0.69
N CYS A 188 -15.82 10.24 -1.89
CA CYS A 188 -16.82 9.68 -2.81
C CYS A 188 -17.56 8.46 -2.22
N THR A 189 -16.85 7.52 -1.60
CA THR A 189 -17.48 6.31 -1.05
C THR A 189 -18.36 6.61 0.17
N HIS A 190 -18.05 7.65 0.96
CA HIS A 190 -18.78 7.96 2.19
C HIS A 190 -19.83 9.07 2.01
N HIS A 191 -19.58 10.07 1.16
CA HIS A 191 -20.52 11.15 0.88
C HIS A 191 -21.69 10.70 -0.01
N ASN A 192 -21.46 9.80 -0.97
CA ASN A 192 -22.54 9.26 -1.80
C ASN A 192 -23.57 8.47 -0.99
N LEU A 193 -23.20 7.92 0.17
CA LEU A 193 -24.15 7.31 1.11
C LEU A 193 -24.98 8.33 1.88
N LEU A 194 -24.42 9.50 2.16
CA LEU A 194 -25.07 10.54 2.95
C LEU A 194 -26.06 11.38 2.12
N GLY A 195 -25.97 11.34 0.79
CA GLY A 195 -26.87 12.06 -0.13
C GLY A 195 -28.14 11.30 -0.53
N GLU A 196 -28.31 10.04 -0.12
CA GLU A 196 -29.49 9.22 -0.41
C GLU A 196 -30.53 9.16 0.74
N HIS A 197 -30.37 10.00 1.77
CA HIS A 197 -31.31 10.17 2.88
C HIS A 197 -31.78 11.62 3.00
#